data_AF-A0A8T9BPS4-F1
#
_entry.id   AF-A0A8T9BPS4-F1
#
_cell.length_a   1.000
_cell.length_b   1.000
_cell.length_c   1.000
_cell.angle_alpha   90.00
_cell.angle_beta   90.00
_cell.angle_gamma   90.00
#
_symmetry.space_group_name_H-M   'P 1'
#
loop_
_entity.id
_entity.type
_entity.pdbx_description
1 polymer ?
#
loop_
_entity_poly.entity_id
_entity_poly.type
_entity_poly.pdbx_seq_one_letter_code
_entity_poly.pdbx_strand_id
1 'polypeptide(L)'
;MAAAPPDYETATSAANTGVRDTVPLNPESTPQNTPQKPAPAKHIFPPAFGFYHASGSSSDMCIAFSNDAAYSNPLFYISTHGSFSSQPSVVLFSSGRQGSPPLADARFHSFSSTIDITLYSAGKAILSTTLEREGAFSSAHSFSVPTPSGHQRFEWKSSSGAEVVSLQGGHRGRKL
;
A
#
# COMPACT_ATOMS: atom_id res chain seq x y z
N MET A 1 -18.23 -40.68 7.62
CA MET A 1 -17.15 -40.46 8.62
C MET A 1 -16.18 -39.46 8.00
N ALA A 2 -16.17 -38.21 8.48
CA ALA A 2 -15.26 -37.17 8.02
C ALA A 2 -14.61 -36.55 9.27
N ALA A 3 -13.28 -36.53 9.30
CA ALA A 3 -12.49 -35.99 10.41
C ALA A 3 -12.37 -34.47 10.26
N ALA A 4 -12.54 -33.75 11.37
CA ALA A 4 -12.33 -32.30 11.46
C ALA A 4 -10.83 -31.94 11.40
N PRO A 5 -10.47 -30.76 10.87
CA PRO A 5 -9.09 -30.29 10.85
C PRO A 5 -8.60 -29.90 12.26
N PRO A 6 -7.30 -30.03 12.56
CA PRO A 6 -6.73 -29.78 13.89
C PRO A 6 -6.60 -28.29 14.23
N ASP A 7 -6.93 -27.94 15.48
CA ASP A 7 -6.74 -26.61 16.09
C ASP A 7 -5.25 -26.29 16.34
N TYR A 8 -4.86 -25.03 16.11
CA TYR A 8 -3.48 -24.54 16.23
C TYR A 8 -3.22 -23.83 17.58
N GLU A 9 -3.35 -24.49 18.73
CA GLU A 9 -2.83 -23.91 19.97
C GLU A 9 -2.13 -24.96 20.81
N THR A 10 -0.80 -25.03 20.72
CA THR A 10 0.17 -25.20 21.83
C THR A 10 1.53 -25.72 21.34
N ALA A 11 2.57 -24.87 21.44
CA ALA A 11 4.00 -25.20 21.54
C ALA A 11 4.76 -23.86 21.48
N THR A 12 5.56 -23.39 22.44
CA THR A 12 6.26 -24.07 23.53
C THR A 12 6.64 -23.02 24.59
N SER A 13 6.07 -23.15 25.78
CA SER A 13 6.69 -22.66 27.01
C SER A 13 7.81 -23.64 27.36
N ALA A 14 9.05 -23.16 27.46
CA ALA A 14 10.13 -23.89 28.11
C ALA A 14 10.94 -22.91 28.96
N ALA A 15 10.62 -22.90 30.25
CA ALA A 15 11.50 -22.38 31.28
C ALA A 15 12.72 -23.32 31.42
N ASN A 16 13.90 -22.75 31.63
CA ASN A 16 14.97 -23.50 32.28
C ASN A 16 15.81 -22.55 33.15
N THR A 17 15.91 -22.92 34.43
CA THR A 17 16.62 -22.21 35.51
C THR A 17 17.87 -23.03 35.84
N GLY A 18 19.07 -22.43 35.89
CA GLY A 18 20.29 -23.17 36.29
C GLY A 18 21.62 -22.40 36.23
N VAL A 19 21.91 -21.64 37.30
CA VAL A 19 23.17 -21.52 38.10
C VAL A 19 24.59 -21.57 37.45
N ARG A 20 25.29 -20.42 37.58
CA ARG A 20 26.71 -20.06 37.93
C ARG A 20 27.96 -20.46 37.10
N ASP A 21 28.72 -19.39 36.82
CA ASP A 21 30.19 -19.13 36.90
C ASP A 21 31.20 -20.01 36.17
N THR A 22 31.85 -19.44 35.13
CA THR A 22 33.30 -19.11 35.09
C THR A 22 33.69 -18.38 33.79
N VAL A 23 34.53 -17.35 33.91
CA VAL A 23 35.27 -16.59 32.85
C VAL A 23 36.76 -16.97 33.08
N PRO A 24 37.70 -17.10 32.09
CA PRO A 24 37.99 -16.05 31.10
C PRO A 24 38.67 -16.42 29.73
N LEU A 25 38.90 -15.37 28.92
CA LEU A 25 39.89 -15.18 27.81
C LEU A 25 39.48 -15.43 26.33
N ASN A 26 39.04 -14.34 25.66
CA ASN A 26 39.52 -13.70 24.39
C ASN A 26 39.92 -14.55 23.13
N PRO A 27 40.01 -13.93 21.92
CA PRO A 27 38.96 -13.62 20.95
C PRO A 27 39.16 -14.38 19.62
N GLU A 28 38.15 -15.07 19.10
CA GLU A 28 38.20 -15.57 17.71
C GLU A 28 36.91 -15.24 16.97
N SER A 29 37.05 -14.33 16.01
CA SER A 29 36.03 -13.82 15.12
C SER A 29 35.47 -14.93 14.23
N THR A 30 34.29 -15.43 14.59
CA THR A 30 33.44 -16.19 13.67
C THR A 30 32.39 -15.25 13.10
N PRO A 31 32.20 -15.15 11.77
CA PRO A 31 31.06 -14.43 11.22
C PRO A 31 29.79 -15.18 11.61
N GLN A 32 29.09 -14.64 12.59
CA GLN A 32 27.81 -15.15 13.06
C GLN A 32 26.78 -14.87 11.95
N ASN A 33 26.56 -15.86 11.08
CA ASN A 33 25.48 -15.88 10.11
C ASN A 33 24.16 -16.09 10.89
N THR A 34 23.70 -15.05 11.58
CA THR A 34 22.35 -15.03 12.13
C THR A 34 21.37 -14.97 10.96
N PRO A 35 20.35 -15.84 10.91
CA PRO A 35 19.22 -15.65 10.02
C PRO A 35 18.61 -14.30 10.34
N GLN A 36 18.91 -13.30 9.54
CA GLN A 36 18.39 -11.95 9.71
C GLN A 36 16.89 -12.04 9.51
N LYS A 37 16.14 -12.05 10.63
CA LYS A 37 14.68 -11.93 10.64
C LYS A 37 14.33 -10.79 9.69
N PRO A 38 13.52 -11.01 8.63
CA PRO A 38 13.17 -9.95 7.70
C PRO A 38 12.69 -8.75 8.50
N ALA A 39 13.35 -7.60 8.33
CA ALA A 39 12.88 -6.38 8.96
C ALA A 39 11.41 -6.18 8.52
N PRO A 40 10.49 -5.89 9.45
CA PRO A 40 9.09 -5.70 9.10
C PRO A 40 9.01 -4.61 8.04
N ALA A 41 8.33 -4.89 6.93
CA ALA A 41 8.15 -3.92 5.86
C ALA A 41 7.49 -2.67 6.45
N LYS A 42 8.16 -1.52 6.31
CA LYS A 42 7.60 -0.24 6.75
C LYS A 42 6.44 0.12 5.80
N HIS A 43 5.21 -0.04 6.27
CA HIS A 43 4.03 0.36 5.52
C HIS A 43 4.09 1.86 5.22
N ILE A 44 3.92 2.24 3.95
CA ILE A 44 3.91 3.65 3.52
C ILE A 44 2.69 4.36 4.09
N PHE A 45 1.54 3.69 4.05
CA PHE A 45 0.29 4.17 4.63
C PHE A 45 0.10 3.62 6.05
N PRO A 46 -0.50 4.40 6.96
CA PRO A 46 -0.86 3.89 8.27
C PRO A 46 -1.97 2.83 8.16
N PRO A 47 -2.19 2.01 9.21
CA PRO A 47 -3.23 0.97 9.20
C PRO A 47 -4.66 1.50 8.99
N ALA A 48 -4.93 2.73 9.42
CA ALA A 48 -6.22 3.39 9.25
C ALA A 48 -6.01 4.85 8.81
N PHE A 49 -6.66 5.23 7.73
CA PHE A 49 -6.68 6.58 7.18
C PHE A 49 -7.99 6.83 6.44
N GLY A 50 -8.27 8.10 6.18
CA GLY A 50 -9.38 8.55 5.34
C GLY A 50 -8.91 9.49 4.24
N PHE A 51 -9.77 9.69 3.25
CA PHE A 51 -9.62 10.72 2.22
C PHE A 51 -10.55 11.88 2.54
N TYR A 52 -10.03 13.09 2.48
CA TYR A 52 -10.74 14.32 2.82
C TYR A 52 -10.47 15.38 1.76
N HIS A 53 -11.30 16.41 1.69
CA HIS A 53 -11.01 17.57 0.86
C HIS A 53 -9.85 18.37 1.46
N ALA A 54 -8.93 18.81 0.61
CA ALA A 54 -7.89 19.74 1.02
C ALA A 54 -8.50 21.11 1.33
N SER A 55 -8.06 21.74 2.41
CA SER A 55 -8.55 23.07 2.80
C SER A 55 -8.33 24.09 1.67
N GLY A 56 -9.39 24.79 1.30
CA GLY A 56 -9.34 25.82 0.25
C GLY A 56 -9.34 25.30 -1.19
N SER A 57 -9.51 23.99 -1.42
CA SER A 57 -9.65 23.40 -2.76
C SER A 57 -10.92 22.57 -2.88
N SER A 58 -11.63 22.70 -3.99
CA SER A 58 -12.83 21.89 -4.29
C SER A 58 -12.49 20.58 -5.00
N SER A 59 -11.30 20.48 -5.60
CA SER A 59 -10.86 19.31 -6.38
C SER A 59 -9.77 18.50 -5.69
N ASP A 60 -8.94 19.16 -4.88
CA ASP A 60 -7.82 18.49 -4.24
C ASP A 60 -8.27 17.78 -2.97
N MET A 61 -7.60 16.68 -2.70
CA MET A 61 -7.87 15.83 -1.56
C MET A 61 -6.61 15.70 -0.71
N CYS A 62 -6.78 15.18 0.50
CA CYS A 62 -5.67 14.77 1.35
C CYS A 62 -5.99 13.44 2.02
N ILE A 63 -4.94 12.74 2.42
CA ILE A 63 -5.04 11.54 3.25
C ILE A 63 -4.61 11.95 4.66
N ALA A 64 -5.46 11.67 5.63
CA ALA A 64 -5.18 11.93 7.05
C ALA A 64 -5.61 10.75 7.91
N PHE A 65 -5.20 10.73 9.18
CA PHE A 65 -5.68 9.74 10.12
C PHE A 65 -7.20 9.89 10.33
N SER A 66 -7.90 8.76 10.40
CA SER A 66 -9.37 8.75 10.51
C SER A 66 -9.91 9.38 11.79
N ASN A 67 -9.07 9.53 12.83
CA ASN A 67 -9.42 10.10 14.13
C ASN A 67 -8.96 11.57 14.32
N ASP A 68 -8.37 12.20 13.31
CA ASP A 68 -8.03 13.63 13.37
C ASP A 68 -9.30 14.45 13.15
N ALA A 69 -9.89 14.98 14.23
CA ALA A 69 -11.19 15.65 14.21
C ALA A 69 -11.26 16.87 13.25
N ALA A 70 -10.11 17.44 12.88
CA ALA A 70 -10.04 18.58 11.97
C ALA A 70 -9.26 18.29 10.68
N TYR A 71 -8.74 17.06 10.50
CA TYR A 71 -7.82 16.68 9.42
C TYR A 71 -6.70 17.72 9.21
N SER A 72 -6.30 18.36 10.31
CA SER A 72 -5.44 19.56 10.32
C SER A 72 -3.99 19.23 9.96
N ASN A 73 -3.61 17.95 10.08
CA ASN A 73 -2.28 17.45 9.78
C ASN A 73 -2.35 16.33 8.72
N PRO A 74 -2.59 16.68 7.45
CA PRO A 74 -2.62 15.69 6.37
C PRO A 74 -1.28 14.97 6.23
N LEU A 75 -1.33 13.65 6.07
CA LEU A 75 -0.18 12.78 5.84
C LEU A 75 0.29 12.89 4.40
N PHE A 76 -0.65 12.91 3.46
CA PHE A 76 -0.40 13.01 2.03
C PHE A 76 -1.36 14.00 1.40
N TYR A 77 -0.91 14.66 0.34
CA TYR A 77 -1.72 15.56 -0.46
C TYR A 77 -1.98 14.93 -1.82
N ILE A 78 -3.18 15.11 -2.36
CA ILE A 78 -3.60 14.61 -3.67
C ILE A 78 -4.09 15.81 -4.48
N SER A 79 -3.35 16.15 -5.53
CA SER A 79 -3.75 17.20 -6.46
C SER A 79 -4.48 16.58 -7.64
N THR A 80 -5.62 17.16 -8.01
CA THR A 80 -6.44 16.68 -9.13
C THR A 80 -6.52 17.76 -10.20
N HIS A 81 -6.18 17.40 -11.43
CA HIS A 81 -6.15 18.30 -12.58
C HIS A 81 -7.14 17.85 -13.66
N GLY A 82 -7.81 18.82 -14.27
CA GLY A 82 -8.70 18.57 -15.40
C GLY A 82 -7.93 18.22 -16.67
N SER A 83 -8.62 17.60 -17.64
CA SER A 83 -8.03 17.13 -18.91
C SER A 83 -7.47 18.22 -19.81
N PHE A 84 -7.72 19.50 -19.52
CA PHE A 84 -7.13 20.64 -20.23
C PHE A 84 -5.83 21.15 -19.60
N SER A 85 -5.39 20.57 -18.48
CA SER A 85 -4.12 20.89 -17.82
C SER A 85 -2.96 20.17 -18.51
N SER A 86 -1.78 20.79 -18.53
CA SER A 86 -0.52 20.12 -18.93
C SER A 86 0.05 19.21 -17.83
N GLN A 87 -0.65 19.09 -16.70
CA GLN A 87 -0.25 18.30 -15.53
C GLN A 87 -0.92 16.91 -15.55
N PRO A 88 -0.33 15.90 -14.87
CA PRO A 88 -1.00 14.62 -14.68
C PRO A 88 -2.37 14.80 -14.03
N SER A 89 -3.32 13.92 -14.37
CA SER A 89 -4.71 14.06 -13.89
C SER A 89 -4.82 13.95 -12.37
N VAL A 90 -4.01 13.10 -11.74
CA VAL A 90 -3.91 12.98 -10.29
C VAL A 90 -2.45 12.85 -9.89
N VAL A 91 -2.02 13.56 -8.84
CA VAL A 91 -0.68 13.45 -8.26
C VAL A 91 -0.80 13.24 -6.76
N LEU A 92 -0.20 12.15 -6.25
CA LEU A 92 -0.03 11.88 -4.83
C LEU A 92 1.34 12.38 -4.37
N PHE A 93 1.36 13.22 -3.35
CA PHE A 93 2.57 13.80 -2.79
C PHE A 93 2.97 13.13 -1.47
N SER A 94 4.28 13.13 -1.19
CA SER A 94 4.89 12.48 -0.01
C SER A 94 4.59 13.13 1.35
N SER A 95 3.98 14.32 1.34
CA SER A 95 3.51 15.01 2.54
C SER A 95 2.13 15.63 2.30
N GLY A 96 1.49 16.12 3.35
CA GLY A 96 0.24 16.88 3.27
C GLY A 96 0.30 18.24 2.57
N ARG A 97 1.35 18.54 1.77
CA ARG A 97 1.53 19.80 1.06
C ARG A 97 1.79 19.59 -0.44
N GLN A 98 1.07 20.36 -1.26
CA GLN A 98 1.30 20.53 -2.70
C GLN A 98 2.68 21.17 -2.90
N GLY A 99 3.66 20.41 -3.40
CA GLY A 99 5.05 20.87 -3.58
C GLY A 99 6.10 19.99 -2.90
N SER A 100 5.69 19.04 -2.05
CA SER A 100 6.58 17.95 -1.65
C SER A 100 6.86 17.00 -2.83
N PRO A 101 7.89 16.13 -2.77
CA PRO A 101 8.16 15.18 -3.85
C PRO A 101 6.96 14.28 -4.14
N PRO A 102 6.66 13.97 -5.42
CA PRO A 102 5.59 13.04 -5.78
C PRO A 102 5.96 11.61 -5.35
N LEU A 103 4.95 10.85 -4.93
CA LEU A 103 5.01 9.41 -4.70
C LEU A 103 4.39 8.63 -5.86
N ALA A 104 3.34 9.18 -6.46
CA ALA A 104 2.69 8.59 -7.62
C ALA A 104 1.99 9.65 -8.45
N ASP A 105 1.84 9.39 -9.75
CA ASP A 105 0.88 10.10 -10.59
C ASP A 105 0.01 9.13 -11.39
N ALA A 106 -1.14 9.63 -11.81
CA ALA A 106 -2.06 8.95 -12.71
C ALA A 106 -2.50 9.91 -13.83
N ARG A 107 -2.48 9.44 -15.07
CA ARG A 107 -2.91 10.20 -16.25
C ARG A 107 -4.11 9.55 -16.90
N PHE A 108 -5.22 10.27 -16.94
CA PHE A 108 -6.45 9.84 -17.61
C PHE A 108 -6.43 10.29 -19.06
N HIS A 109 -6.70 9.34 -19.95
CA HIS A 109 -6.76 9.60 -21.38
C HIS A 109 -8.22 9.87 -21.77
N SER A 110 -8.53 11.07 -22.28
CA SER A 110 -9.92 11.52 -22.50
C SER A 110 -10.76 10.65 -23.44
N PHE A 111 -10.14 9.84 -24.28
CA PHE A 111 -10.81 8.96 -25.25
C PHE A 111 -10.47 7.47 -25.08
N SER A 112 -9.81 7.12 -23.98
CA SER A 112 -9.38 5.74 -23.71
C SER A 112 -9.79 5.32 -22.30
N SER A 113 -10.04 4.03 -22.11
CA SER A 113 -10.24 3.42 -20.79
C SER A 113 -8.92 3.03 -20.12
N THR A 114 -7.82 3.69 -20.51
CA THR A 114 -6.49 3.47 -19.98
C THR A 114 -6.08 4.60 -19.05
N ILE A 115 -5.38 4.22 -17.99
CA ILE A 115 -4.82 5.14 -17.01
C ILE A 115 -3.35 4.79 -16.87
N ASP A 116 -2.46 5.71 -17.24
CA ASP A 116 -1.04 5.51 -16.98
C ASP A 116 -0.74 5.89 -15.55
N ILE A 117 -0.06 4.99 -14.83
CA ILE A 117 0.31 5.14 -13.43
C ILE A 117 1.83 5.11 -13.34
N THR A 118 2.41 6.12 -12.71
CA THR A 118 3.84 6.16 -12.39
C THR A 118 4.05 6.22 -10.89
N LEU A 119 4.94 5.39 -10.36
CA LEU A 119 5.41 5.45 -8.97
C LEU A 119 6.81 6.04 -8.90
N TYR A 120 7.04 6.82 -7.86
CA TYR A 120 8.29 7.54 -7.62
C TYR A 120 8.92 7.13 -6.29
N SER A 121 10.25 7.06 -6.28
CA SER A 121 11.06 6.96 -5.07
C SER A 121 12.23 7.93 -5.17
N ALA A 122 12.44 8.74 -4.14
CA ALA A 122 13.46 9.79 -4.11
C ALA A 122 13.43 10.69 -5.37
N GLY A 123 12.24 11.01 -5.87
CA GLY A 123 12.04 11.86 -7.06
C GLY A 123 12.31 11.18 -8.41
N LYS A 124 12.63 9.88 -8.43
CA LYS A 124 12.85 9.12 -9.67
C LYS A 124 11.71 8.14 -9.89
N ALA A 125 11.25 8.02 -11.14
CA ALA A 125 10.28 7.00 -11.53
C ALA A 125 10.90 5.60 -11.32
N ILE A 126 10.22 4.76 -10.55
CA ILE A 126 10.65 3.38 -10.25
C ILE A 126 9.74 2.33 -10.90
N LEU A 127 8.51 2.70 -11.23
CA LEU A 127 7.55 1.85 -11.90
C LEU A 127 6.64 2.72 -12.77
N SER A 128 6.46 2.32 -14.01
CA SER A 128 5.41 2.85 -14.88
C SER A 128 4.61 1.67 -15.40
N THR A 129 3.28 1.76 -15.26
CA THR A 129 2.36 0.72 -15.74
C THR A 129 1.08 1.38 -16.24
N THR A 130 0.34 0.66 -17.07
CA THR A 130 -0.96 1.09 -17.56
C THR A 130 -2.03 0.23 -16.93
N LEU A 131 -2.99 0.90 -16.33
CA LEU A 131 -4.22 0.29 -15.84
C LEU A 131 -5.25 0.32 -16.96
N GLU A 132 -5.71 -0.84 -17.36
CA GLU A 132 -6.62 -1.01 -18.50
C GLU A 132 -7.92 -1.65 -18.05
N ARG A 133 -9.05 -1.15 -18.55
CA ARG A 133 -10.34 -1.81 -18.35
C ARG A 133 -10.38 -3.15 -19.10
N GLU A 134 -10.74 -4.20 -18.39
CA GLU A 134 -10.90 -5.55 -18.95
C GLU A 134 -12.24 -5.66 -19.69
N GLY A 135 -12.21 -5.65 -21.03
CA GLY A 135 -13.38 -5.88 -21.88
C GLY A 135 -14.47 -4.79 -21.83
N ALA A 136 -15.39 -4.82 -22.81
CA ALA A 136 -16.41 -3.79 -22.97
C ALA A 136 -17.46 -3.75 -21.84
N PHE A 137 -17.74 -4.91 -21.21
CA PHE A 137 -18.80 -5.06 -20.22
C PHE A 137 -18.31 -5.30 -18.79
N SER A 138 -17.00 -5.45 -18.59
CA SER A 138 -16.48 -5.64 -17.24
C SER A 138 -16.22 -4.31 -16.56
N SER A 139 -16.32 -4.32 -15.23
CA SER A 139 -15.91 -3.22 -14.38
C SER A 139 -14.47 -3.40 -13.90
N ALA A 140 -13.84 -4.52 -14.22
CA ALA A 140 -12.51 -4.84 -13.76
C ALA A 140 -11.46 -4.03 -14.50
N HIS A 141 -10.39 -3.72 -13.79
CA HIS A 141 -9.22 -3.07 -14.35
C HIS A 141 -8.01 -3.97 -14.12
N SER A 142 -7.10 -4.07 -15.08
CA SER A 142 -5.92 -4.90 -14.98
C SER A 142 -4.66 -4.06 -15.17
N PHE A 143 -3.59 -4.46 -14.51
CA PHE A 143 -2.28 -3.87 -14.69
C PHE A 143 -1.21 -4.94 -14.49
N SER A 144 0.00 -4.68 -15.00
CA SER A 144 1.12 -5.60 -14.88
C SER A 144 2.29 -4.92 -14.19
N VAL A 145 2.95 -5.64 -13.28
CA VAL A 145 4.13 -5.16 -12.54
C VAL A 145 5.31 -6.06 -12.87
N PRO A 146 6.51 -5.52 -13.15
CA PRO A 146 7.72 -6.32 -13.32
C PRO A 146 8.10 -6.99 -11.99
N THR A 147 8.49 -8.25 -12.07
CA THR A 147 8.97 -9.07 -10.96
C THR A 147 10.29 -9.74 -11.35
N PRO A 148 11.08 -10.25 -10.39
CA PRO A 148 12.31 -10.98 -10.71
C PRO A 148 12.10 -12.20 -11.64
N SER A 149 10.88 -12.75 -11.66
CA SER A 149 10.50 -13.90 -12.49
C SER A 149 9.78 -13.52 -13.80
N GLY A 150 9.60 -12.23 -14.10
CA GLY A 150 8.94 -11.76 -15.32
C GLY A 150 7.96 -10.62 -15.06
N HIS A 151 6.71 -10.80 -15.47
CA HIS A 151 5.63 -9.84 -15.20
C HIS A 151 4.50 -10.54 -14.46
N GLN A 152 4.01 -9.91 -13.40
CA GLN A 152 2.82 -10.35 -12.69
C GLN A 152 1.64 -9.44 -13.06
N ARG A 153 0.58 -10.04 -13.58
CA ARG A 153 -0.68 -9.36 -13.88
C ARG A 153 -1.57 -9.38 -12.63
N PHE A 154 -2.17 -8.24 -12.36
CA PHE A 154 -3.13 -8.05 -11.28
C PHE A 154 -4.43 -7.50 -11.83
N GLU A 155 -5.53 -7.72 -11.10
CA GLU A 155 -6.87 -7.33 -11.55
C GLU A 155 -7.69 -6.73 -10.40
N TRP A 156 -8.04 -5.46 -10.52
CA TRP A 156 -8.98 -4.79 -9.65
C TRP A 156 -10.43 -5.05 -10.05
N LYS A 157 -11.12 -5.88 -9.27
CA LYS A 157 -12.53 -6.23 -9.46
C LYS A 157 -13.43 -5.38 -8.58
N SER A 158 -14.66 -5.15 -9.04
CA SER A 158 -15.71 -4.62 -8.18
C SER A 158 -16.05 -5.65 -7.10
N SER A 159 -16.14 -5.22 -5.86
CA SER A 159 -16.63 -6.01 -4.72
C SER A 159 -17.93 -5.40 -4.19
N SER A 160 -18.78 -6.23 -3.60
CA SER A 160 -20.06 -5.82 -3.02
C SER A 160 -20.54 -6.79 -1.93
N GLY A 161 -21.47 -6.36 -1.09
CA GLY A 161 -22.10 -7.22 -0.09
C GLY A 161 -21.13 -7.59 1.05
N ALA A 162 -21.17 -8.86 1.49
CA ALA A 162 -20.43 -9.33 2.68
C ALA A 162 -18.92 -9.03 2.64
N GLU A 163 -18.31 -9.06 1.45
CA GLU A 163 -16.89 -8.75 1.26
C GLU A 163 -16.55 -7.28 1.54
N VAL A 164 -17.46 -6.36 1.26
CA VAL A 164 -17.28 -4.93 1.55
C VAL A 164 -17.61 -4.66 3.02
N VAL A 165 -18.65 -5.31 3.54
CA VAL A 165 -19.09 -5.16 4.94
C VAL A 165 -18.03 -5.67 5.92
N SER A 166 -17.29 -6.73 5.61
CA SER A 166 -16.21 -7.24 6.46
C SER A 166 -15.05 -6.24 6.63
N LEU A 167 -14.89 -5.32 5.68
CA LEU A 167 -13.94 -4.21 5.71
C LEU A 167 -14.56 -2.91 6.24
N GLN A 168 -15.74 -2.99 6.87
CA GLN A 168 -16.52 -1.84 7.34
C GLN A 168 -16.90 -0.84 6.22
N GLY A 169 -16.93 -1.30 4.97
CA GLY A 169 -17.40 -0.52 3.83
C GLY A 169 -18.92 -0.52 3.72
N GLY A 170 -19.49 0.49 3.07
CA GLY A 170 -20.94 0.65 2.93
C GLY A 170 -21.60 -0.43 2.06
N HIS A 171 -21.36 -0.38 0.74
CA HIS A 171 -22.07 -1.26 -0.22
C HIS A 171 -21.25 -1.74 -1.42
N ARG A 172 -20.27 -0.96 -1.87
CA ARG A 172 -19.43 -1.25 -3.04
C ARG A 172 -17.98 -0.94 -2.73
N GLY A 173 -17.08 -1.73 -3.30
CA GLY A 173 -15.64 -1.55 -3.14
C GLY A 173 -14.86 -2.06 -4.34
N ARG A 174 -13.53 -2.04 -4.21
CA ARG A 174 -12.59 -2.64 -5.15
C ARG A 174 -11.68 -3.59 -4.40
N LYS A 175 -11.32 -4.72 -5.04
CA LYS A 175 -10.36 -5.69 -4.51
C LYS A 175 -9.34 -6.06 -5.57
N LEU A 176 -8.12 -6.36 -5.13
CA LEU A 176 -7.01 -6.85 -5.93
C LEU A 176 -6.96 -8.38 -5.90
#